data_AF-A0A524R2U9-F1
#
_entry.id   AF-A0A524R2U9-F1
#
_cell.length_a   1.000
_cell.length_b   1.000
_cell.length_c   1.000
_cell.angle_alpha   90.00
_cell.angle_beta   90.00
_cell.angle_gamma   90.00
#
_symmetry.space_group_name_H-M   'P 1'
#
loop_
_entity.id
_entity.type
_entity.pdbx_description
1 polymer ?
#
loop_
_entity_poly.entity_id
_entity_poly.type
_entity_poly.pdbx_seq_one_letter_code
_entity_poly.pdbx_strand_id
1 'polypeptide(L)'
;MIARGDCSLFVGPPGSGKSWITMEFGVAGASQRPIFGIFQSRPLKVLIVDEENPVDGQHRRLRALVKAWGLEGPELLGRLYLAQPCQGFTFRDAEYVRSLHRLVEEIHPDLIVLDSMTAISTIRNENDAVEVRQFFHDCLYPLRSICGSTVLCIHHTSKAAYQYDEQVEEVGMARGSIDYIAASDSALILRPVQRGGSTLRLAPIKTRRGRIPDPIILEIVDGTEGGARPLARTPPKTNKTADTKSQRARQILLQFLEDSPGEPVPGEALREWTQMVDATLSPSDIRYALSTLGAEGRLQITKGGEDGRESLYLLKPKPPTASKG
;
A
#
# COMPACT_ATOMS: atom_id res chain seq x y z
N MET A 1 -1.21 -4.92 10.52
CA MET A 1 -1.41 -4.96 9.06
C MET A 1 -1.59 -6.40 8.59
N ILE A 2 -0.65 -7.29 8.91
CA ILE A 2 -0.77 -8.75 8.75
C ILE A 2 -0.83 -9.35 10.16
N ALA A 3 -1.81 -10.19 10.47
CA ALA A 3 -1.89 -10.86 11.76
C ALA A 3 -1.43 -12.32 11.68
N ARG A 4 -1.02 -12.88 12.82
CA ARG A 4 -0.58 -14.28 12.91
C ARG A 4 -1.70 -15.21 12.42
N GLY A 5 -1.35 -16.13 11.53
CA GLY A 5 -2.27 -17.12 10.99
C GLY A 5 -3.22 -16.58 9.92
N ASP A 6 -3.02 -15.35 9.45
CA ASP A 6 -3.75 -14.83 8.28
C ASP A 6 -3.17 -15.41 6.98
N CYS A 7 -4.01 -15.53 5.95
CA CYS A 7 -3.55 -15.59 4.57
C CYS A 7 -3.73 -14.19 3.98
N SER A 8 -2.61 -13.52 3.81
CA SER A 8 -2.51 -12.14 3.40
C SER A 8 -2.11 -12.04 1.93
N LEU A 9 -2.66 -11.05 1.25
CA LEU A 9 -2.29 -10.73 -0.13
C LEU A 9 -1.43 -9.47 -0.16
N PHE A 10 -0.36 -9.49 -0.95
CA PHE A 10 0.50 -8.35 -1.19
C PHE A 10 0.51 -7.99 -2.67
N VAL A 11 -0.16 -6.90 -3.00
CA VAL A 11 -0.50 -6.52 -4.37
C VAL A 11 0.30 -5.30 -4.80
N GLY A 12 0.73 -5.26 -6.05
CA GLY A 12 1.34 -4.07 -6.63
C GLY A 12 1.83 -4.31 -8.05
N PRO A 13 2.13 -3.24 -8.81
CA PRO A 13 2.56 -3.41 -10.19
C PRO A 13 3.93 -4.12 -10.28
N PRO A 14 4.21 -4.85 -11.37
CA PRO A 14 5.55 -5.28 -11.71
C PRO A 14 6.56 -4.13 -11.60
N GLY A 15 7.70 -4.41 -10.97
CA GLY A 15 8.75 -3.43 -10.71
C GLY A 15 8.47 -2.45 -9.55
N SER A 16 7.37 -2.58 -8.80
CA SER A 16 7.04 -1.64 -7.70
C SER A 16 7.89 -1.80 -6.43
N GLY A 17 8.78 -2.80 -6.38
CA GLY A 17 9.62 -3.06 -5.21
C GLY A 17 9.07 -4.11 -4.23
N LYS A 18 8.03 -4.87 -4.59
CA LYS A 18 7.45 -5.94 -3.73
C LYS A 18 8.51 -6.88 -3.17
N SER A 19 9.42 -7.38 -4.00
CA SER A 19 10.47 -8.31 -3.56
C SER A 19 11.43 -7.68 -2.54
N TRP A 20 11.68 -6.36 -2.60
CA TRP A 20 12.45 -5.64 -1.55
C TRP A 20 11.69 -5.60 -0.23
N ILE A 21 10.39 -5.30 -0.28
CA ILE A 21 9.53 -5.24 0.92
C ILE A 21 9.39 -6.64 1.54
N THR A 22 9.23 -7.68 0.71
CA THR A 22 9.16 -9.07 1.13
C THR A 22 10.45 -9.55 1.78
N MET A 23 11.60 -9.26 1.18
CA MET A 23 12.88 -9.61 1.79
C MET A 23 13.14 -8.84 3.07
N GLU A 24 12.68 -7.60 3.19
CA GLU A 24 12.73 -6.86 4.47
C GLU A 24 11.90 -7.55 5.55
N PHE A 25 10.68 -8.04 5.25
CA PHE A 25 9.92 -8.85 6.21
C PHE A 25 10.72 -10.07 6.68
N GLY A 26 11.41 -10.75 5.75
CA GLY A 26 12.29 -11.87 6.05
C GLY A 26 13.47 -11.50 6.95
N VAL A 27 14.29 -10.54 6.52
CA VAL A 27 15.51 -10.13 7.21
C VAL A 27 15.22 -9.50 8.57
N ALA A 28 14.29 -8.55 8.65
CA ALA A 28 13.95 -7.90 9.91
C ALA A 28 13.28 -8.87 10.90
N GLY A 29 12.38 -9.74 10.41
CA GLY A 29 11.73 -10.75 11.23
C GLY A 29 12.71 -11.79 11.80
N ALA A 30 13.63 -12.30 10.96
CA ALA A 30 14.63 -13.27 11.38
C ALA A 30 15.67 -12.69 12.36
N SER A 31 16.08 -11.43 12.13
CA SER A 31 17.05 -10.71 12.97
C SER A 31 16.44 -10.06 14.22
N GLN A 32 15.14 -10.21 14.47
CA GLN A 32 14.43 -9.61 15.62
C GLN A 32 14.47 -8.08 15.62
N ARG A 33 14.52 -7.47 14.43
CA ARG A 33 14.58 -6.03 14.29
C ARG A 33 13.22 -5.45 13.90
N PRO A 34 12.98 -4.16 14.17
CA PRO A 34 11.71 -3.54 13.82
C PRO A 34 11.56 -3.49 12.29
N ILE A 35 10.53 -4.12 11.75
CA ILE A 35 10.25 -4.12 10.31
C ILE A 35 9.97 -2.67 9.88
N PHE A 36 10.64 -2.24 8.81
CA PHE A 36 10.67 -0.84 8.34
C PHE A 36 11.10 0.18 9.42
N GLY A 37 11.72 -0.27 10.51
CA GLY A 37 12.09 0.58 11.65
C GLY A 37 10.95 0.92 12.62
N ILE A 38 9.70 0.51 12.35
CA ILE A 38 8.53 0.95 13.13
C ILE A 38 7.68 -0.20 13.70
N PHE A 39 7.72 -1.40 13.10
CA PHE A 39 6.94 -2.54 13.58
C PHE A 39 7.83 -3.52 14.34
N GLN A 40 7.74 -3.50 15.67
CA GLN A 40 8.39 -4.49 16.51
C GLN A 40 7.85 -5.88 16.18
N SER A 41 8.75 -6.84 16.02
CA SER A 41 8.41 -8.24 15.81
C SER A 41 9.19 -9.10 16.79
N ARG A 42 8.54 -10.15 17.29
CA ARG A 42 9.25 -11.25 17.96
C ARG A 42 10.18 -11.93 16.93
N PRO A 43 11.12 -12.78 17.35
CA PRO A 43 11.90 -13.58 16.42
C PRO A 43 10.97 -14.42 15.54
N LEU A 44 11.09 -14.29 14.23
CA LEU A 44 10.29 -15.02 13.24
C LEU A 44 11.16 -15.98 12.46
N LYS A 45 10.68 -17.20 12.26
CA LYS A 45 11.14 -18.06 11.17
C LYS A 45 10.37 -17.69 9.90
N VAL A 46 11.07 -17.34 8.84
CA VAL A 46 10.49 -16.91 7.56
C VAL A 46 10.96 -17.86 6.47
N LEU A 47 10.01 -18.45 5.76
CA LEU A 47 10.23 -19.22 4.55
C LEU A 47 9.77 -18.39 3.35
N ILE A 48 10.65 -18.16 2.38
CA ILE A 48 10.32 -17.48 1.12
C ILE A 48 10.45 -18.50 -0.01
N VAL A 49 9.36 -18.70 -0.74
CA VAL A 49 9.29 -19.48 -1.98
C VAL A 49 9.09 -18.50 -3.12
N ASP A 50 10.05 -18.39 -4.03
CA ASP A 50 10.04 -17.39 -5.10
C ASP A 50 10.20 -18.07 -6.46
N GLU A 51 9.12 -18.18 -7.22
CA GLU A 51 9.10 -18.72 -8.57
C GLU A 51 9.23 -17.63 -9.65
N GLU A 52 9.43 -16.36 -9.27
CA GLU A 52 9.44 -15.25 -10.20
C GLU A 52 10.84 -14.66 -10.44
N ASN A 53 11.68 -14.57 -9.41
CA ASN A 53 12.97 -13.91 -9.52
C ASN A 53 14.12 -14.91 -9.70
N PRO A 54 15.14 -14.59 -10.53
CA PRO A 54 16.32 -15.42 -10.62
C PRO A 54 17.17 -15.33 -9.34
N VAL A 55 17.92 -16.40 -9.08
CA VAL A 55 18.73 -16.63 -7.86
C VAL A 55 19.74 -15.51 -7.60
N ASP A 56 20.40 -15.02 -8.64
CA ASP A 56 21.39 -13.95 -8.56
C ASP A 56 20.75 -12.62 -8.09
N GLY A 57 19.56 -12.30 -8.61
CA GLY A 57 18.77 -11.16 -8.22
C GLY A 57 18.34 -11.22 -6.75
N GLN A 58 17.88 -12.38 -6.30
CA GLN A 58 17.58 -12.60 -4.88
C GLN A 58 18.81 -12.42 -3.99
N HIS A 59 19.90 -13.12 -4.27
CA HIS A 59 21.12 -13.07 -3.47
C HIS A 59 21.73 -11.66 -3.43
N ARG A 60 21.64 -10.90 -4.53
CA ARG A 60 22.05 -9.50 -4.56
C ARG A 60 21.23 -8.65 -3.59
N ARG A 61 19.90 -8.78 -3.62
CA ARG A 61 19.00 -8.01 -2.73
C ARG A 61 19.19 -8.39 -1.26
N LEU A 62 19.28 -9.70 -0.97
CA LEU A 62 19.54 -10.17 0.39
C LEU A 62 20.85 -9.60 0.93
N ARG A 63 21.94 -9.66 0.15
CA ARG A 63 23.23 -9.07 0.55
C ARG A 63 23.13 -7.57 0.80
N ALA A 64 22.41 -6.85 -0.06
CA ALA A 64 22.18 -5.41 0.12
C ALA A 64 21.42 -5.10 1.41
N LEU A 65 20.40 -5.90 1.75
CA LEU A 65 19.62 -5.73 2.99
C LEU A 65 20.43 -6.08 4.23
N VAL A 66 21.12 -7.22 4.24
CA VAL A 66 22.02 -7.66 5.33
C VAL A 66 23.06 -6.57 5.62
N LYS A 67 23.70 -6.05 4.57
CA LYS A 67 24.67 -4.96 4.68
C LYS A 67 24.05 -3.67 5.20
N ALA A 68 22.86 -3.29 4.71
CA ALA A 68 22.17 -2.09 5.17
C ALA A 68 21.71 -2.16 6.63
N TRP A 69 21.45 -3.36 7.14
CA TRP A 69 21.17 -3.60 8.54
C TRP A 69 22.45 -3.73 9.39
N GLY A 70 23.64 -3.84 8.79
CA GLY A 70 24.87 -4.17 9.52
C GLY A 70 24.76 -5.52 10.22
N LEU A 71 24.13 -6.49 9.56
CA LEU A 71 24.00 -7.85 10.07
C LEU A 71 25.18 -8.70 9.62
N GLU A 72 25.61 -9.60 10.49
CA GLU A 72 26.53 -10.68 10.16
C GLU A 72 25.75 -11.94 9.77
N GLY A 73 26.31 -12.74 8.85
CA GLY A 73 25.67 -13.95 8.31
C GLY A 73 25.02 -14.89 9.35
N PRO A 74 25.61 -15.13 10.54
CA PRO A 74 25.03 -15.98 11.57
C PRO A 74 23.68 -15.51 12.13
N GLU A 75 23.37 -14.21 12.08
CA GLU A 75 22.15 -13.67 12.69
C GLU A 75 20.86 -14.11 11.97
N LEU A 76 20.97 -14.59 10.73
CA LEU A 76 19.83 -15.08 9.94
C LEU A 76 19.74 -16.62 9.90
N LEU A 77 20.79 -17.33 10.32
CA LEU A 77 20.86 -18.79 10.24
C LEU A 77 19.78 -19.44 11.10
N GLY A 78 19.10 -20.45 10.52
CA GLY A 78 18.02 -21.17 11.19
C GLY A 78 16.72 -20.36 11.35
N ARG A 79 16.61 -19.18 10.71
CA ARG A 79 15.41 -18.34 10.76
C ARG A 79 14.96 -17.84 9.41
N LEU A 80 15.87 -17.44 8.52
CA LEU A 80 15.50 -17.08 7.14
C LEU A 80 15.83 -18.24 6.21
N TYR A 81 14.79 -18.76 5.55
CA TYR A 81 14.89 -19.85 4.59
C TYR A 81 14.43 -19.35 3.23
N LEU A 82 15.29 -19.50 2.23
CA LEU A 82 14.97 -19.23 0.83
C LEU A 82 14.87 -20.57 0.13
N ALA A 83 13.66 -20.97 -0.28
CA ALA A 83 13.50 -22.08 -1.19
C ALA A 83 14.06 -21.66 -2.56
N GLN A 84 14.77 -22.57 -3.23
CA GLN A 84 15.45 -22.26 -4.48
C GLN A 84 14.46 -21.67 -5.50
N PRO A 85 14.77 -20.49 -6.06
CA PRO A 85 13.88 -19.89 -7.03
C PRO A 85 13.74 -20.65 -8.34
N CYS A 86 12.59 -20.45 -9.01
CA CYS A 86 12.30 -20.91 -10.37
C CYS A 86 12.48 -22.43 -10.59
N GLN A 87 12.08 -23.25 -9.63
CA GLN A 87 12.10 -24.72 -9.78
C GLN A 87 10.84 -25.24 -10.50
N GLY A 88 9.91 -24.36 -10.85
CA GLY A 88 8.62 -24.73 -11.42
C GLY A 88 7.63 -25.21 -10.37
N PHE A 89 7.82 -24.80 -9.10
CA PHE A 89 6.85 -25.09 -8.05
C PHE A 89 5.48 -24.54 -8.45
N THR A 90 4.47 -25.42 -8.49
CA THR A 90 3.08 -25.04 -8.64
C THR A 90 2.23 -25.92 -7.73
N PHE A 91 1.07 -25.41 -7.30
CA PHE A 91 0.12 -26.22 -6.52
C PHE A 91 -0.59 -27.31 -7.36
N ARG A 92 -0.28 -27.46 -8.66
CA ARG A 92 -0.82 -28.53 -9.51
C ARG A 92 -0.06 -29.83 -9.29
N ASP A 93 1.21 -29.72 -8.98
CA ASP A 93 2.10 -30.86 -8.83
C ASP A 93 2.06 -31.35 -7.38
N ALA A 94 1.52 -32.56 -7.20
CA ALA A 94 1.35 -33.15 -5.88
C ALA A 94 2.69 -33.46 -5.18
N GLU A 95 3.78 -33.70 -5.91
CA GLU A 95 5.10 -33.90 -5.29
C GLU A 95 5.68 -32.59 -4.76
N TYR A 96 5.49 -31.50 -5.51
CA TYR A 96 5.89 -30.17 -5.03
C TYR A 96 5.10 -29.74 -3.81
N VAL A 97 3.77 -29.96 -3.81
CA VAL A 97 2.93 -29.68 -2.63
C VAL A 97 3.37 -30.52 -1.43
N ARG A 98 3.62 -31.82 -1.61
CA ARG A 98 4.16 -32.68 -0.55
C ARG A 98 5.50 -32.19 -0.01
N SER A 99 6.39 -31.76 -0.90
CA SER A 99 7.71 -31.25 -0.52
C SER A 99 7.60 -29.95 0.27
N LEU A 100 6.73 -29.03 -0.15
CA LEU A 100 6.44 -27.82 0.61
C LEU A 100 5.87 -28.13 1.99
N HIS A 101 4.92 -29.07 2.09
CA HIS A 101 4.35 -29.47 3.39
C HIS A 101 5.43 -30.03 4.32
N ARG A 102 6.30 -30.93 3.84
CA ARG A 102 7.42 -31.45 4.64
C ARG A 102 8.36 -30.33 5.09
N LEU A 103 8.67 -29.39 4.20
CA LEU A 103 9.53 -28.26 4.53
C LEU A 103 8.90 -27.37 5.61
N VAL A 104 7.58 -27.15 5.54
CA VAL A 104 6.82 -26.39 6.55
C VAL A 104 6.77 -27.14 7.88
N GLU A 105 6.59 -28.46 7.87
CA GLU A 105 6.64 -29.32 9.07
C GLU A 105 8.02 -29.34 9.71
N GLU A 106 9.10 -29.37 8.92
CA GLU A 106 10.47 -29.39 9.42
C GLU A 106 10.89 -28.04 10.02
N ILE A 107 10.59 -26.95 9.32
CA ILE A 107 11.01 -25.60 9.72
C ILE A 107 10.10 -25.04 10.82
N HIS A 108 8.80 -25.33 10.76
CA HIS A 108 7.73 -24.62 11.47
C HIS A 108 7.82 -23.09 11.29
N PRO A 109 7.68 -22.57 10.05
CA PRO A 109 7.82 -21.14 9.78
C PRO A 109 6.67 -20.33 10.40
N ASP A 110 6.99 -19.15 10.93
CA ASP A 110 5.99 -18.20 11.40
C ASP A 110 5.34 -17.42 10.25
N LEU A 111 6.10 -17.22 9.18
CA LEU A 111 5.69 -16.56 7.95
C LEU A 111 6.19 -17.37 6.75
N ILE A 112 5.26 -17.70 5.86
CA ILE A 112 5.53 -18.29 4.55
C ILE A 112 5.21 -17.21 3.52
N VAL A 113 6.18 -16.83 2.70
CA VAL A 113 5.97 -15.92 1.58
C VAL A 113 6.00 -16.72 0.29
N LEU A 114 5.00 -16.50 -0.56
CA LEU A 114 4.89 -17.13 -1.87
C LEU A 114 4.91 -16.04 -2.95
N ASP A 115 6.00 -15.96 -3.71
CA ASP A 115 6.20 -15.03 -4.82
C ASP A 115 6.26 -15.80 -6.15
N SER A 116 5.44 -15.55 -7.17
CA SER A 116 4.15 -14.86 -7.11
C SER A 116 3.00 -15.84 -7.28
N MET A 117 1.82 -15.40 -6.84
CA MET A 117 0.54 -16.08 -7.03
C MET A 117 0.33 -16.52 -8.48
N THR A 118 0.72 -15.70 -9.46
CA THR A 118 0.54 -16.04 -10.88
C THR A 118 1.44 -17.20 -11.31
N ALA A 119 2.64 -17.34 -10.74
CA ALA A 119 3.55 -18.45 -11.04
C ALA A 119 3.15 -19.74 -10.31
N ILE A 120 2.76 -19.64 -9.04
CA ILE A 120 2.50 -20.79 -8.18
C ILE A 120 1.05 -21.31 -8.28
N SER A 121 0.09 -20.44 -8.60
CA SER A 121 -1.31 -20.81 -8.61
C SER A 121 -1.66 -21.59 -9.88
N THR A 122 -2.69 -22.42 -9.76
CA THR A 122 -3.18 -23.26 -10.85
C THR A 122 -4.43 -22.71 -11.51
N ILE A 123 -4.81 -21.50 -11.12
CA ILE A 123 -6.07 -20.84 -11.49
C ILE A 123 -6.01 -20.52 -12.98
N ARG A 124 -7.00 -20.98 -13.74
CA ARG A 124 -7.05 -20.75 -15.19
C ARG A 124 -7.72 -19.43 -15.49
N ASN A 125 -8.73 -19.07 -14.70
CA ASN A 125 -9.42 -17.80 -14.79
C ASN A 125 -9.29 -17.04 -13.47
N GLU A 126 -8.36 -16.08 -13.43
CA GLU A 126 -8.12 -15.23 -12.25
C GLU A 126 -9.34 -14.38 -11.84
N ASN A 127 -10.33 -14.22 -12.73
CA ASN A 127 -11.59 -13.52 -12.45
C ASN A 127 -12.73 -14.46 -12.02
N ASP A 128 -12.46 -15.76 -11.85
CA ASP A 128 -13.45 -16.69 -11.33
C ASP A 128 -13.33 -16.77 -9.80
N ALA A 129 -14.27 -16.10 -9.12
CA ALA A 129 -14.35 -16.09 -7.67
C ALA A 129 -14.45 -17.49 -7.03
N VAL A 130 -14.97 -18.49 -7.75
CA VAL A 130 -15.05 -19.88 -7.25
C VAL A 130 -13.67 -20.53 -7.32
N GLU A 131 -12.97 -20.45 -8.46
CA GLU A 131 -11.62 -21.00 -8.60
C GLU A 131 -10.65 -20.36 -7.59
N VAL A 132 -10.70 -19.04 -7.44
CA VAL A 132 -9.85 -18.30 -6.49
C VAL A 132 -10.12 -18.75 -5.05
N ARG A 133 -11.40 -18.83 -4.64
CA ARG A 133 -11.74 -19.28 -3.28
C ARG A 133 -11.31 -20.72 -3.03
N GLN A 134 -11.49 -21.59 -4.01
CA GLN A 134 -11.07 -22.97 -3.93
C GLN A 134 -9.56 -23.10 -3.76
N PHE A 135 -8.77 -22.33 -4.53
CA PHE A 135 -7.32 -22.30 -4.37
C PHE A 135 -6.91 -21.86 -2.95
N PHE A 136 -7.51 -20.81 -2.40
CA PHE A 136 -7.19 -20.40 -1.02
C PHE A 136 -7.48 -21.51 -0.02
N HIS A 137 -8.64 -22.15 -0.14
CA HIS A 137 -9.07 -23.22 0.76
C HIS A 137 -8.22 -24.49 0.63
N ASP A 138 -7.94 -24.93 -0.59
CA ASP A 138 -7.30 -26.23 -0.85
C ASP A 138 -5.77 -26.16 -0.80
N CYS A 139 -5.19 -24.98 -1.06
CA CYS A 139 -3.73 -24.82 -1.17
C CYS A 139 -3.13 -23.98 -0.04
N LEU A 140 -3.75 -22.84 0.31
CA LEU A 140 -3.13 -21.89 1.25
C LEU A 140 -3.53 -22.13 2.70
N TYR A 141 -4.78 -22.54 2.95
CA TYR A 141 -5.29 -22.78 4.31
C TYR A 141 -4.62 -23.99 4.99
N PRO A 142 -4.31 -25.10 4.28
CA PRO A 142 -3.58 -26.22 4.88
C PRO A 142 -2.21 -25.83 5.43
N LEU A 143 -1.48 -24.93 4.75
CA LEU A 143 -0.19 -24.41 5.23
C LEU A 143 -0.32 -23.72 6.59
N ARG A 144 -1.47 -23.10 6.87
CA ARG A 144 -1.77 -22.50 8.17
C ARG A 144 -2.10 -23.55 9.21
N SER A 145 -2.88 -24.57 8.83
CA SER A 145 -3.31 -25.63 9.74
C SER A 145 -2.15 -26.49 10.25
N ILE A 146 -1.10 -26.66 9.43
CA ILE A 146 0.05 -27.52 9.78
C ILE A 146 0.82 -26.98 11.00
N CYS A 147 1.12 -25.68 11.06
CA CYS A 147 1.93 -25.12 12.15
C CYS A 147 1.53 -23.72 12.62
N GLY A 148 0.34 -23.24 12.24
CA GLY A 148 -0.14 -21.91 12.61
C GLY A 148 0.58 -20.79 11.85
N SER A 149 1.23 -21.10 10.72
CA SER A 149 1.94 -20.13 9.90
C SER A 149 1.02 -19.03 9.39
N THR A 150 1.61 -17.85 9.23
CA THR A 150 1.03 -16.77 8.43
C THR A 150 1.46 -16.98 6.99
N VAL A 151 0.57 -16.82 6.02
CA VAL A 151 0.89 -16.95 4.60
C VAL A 151 0.77 -15.58 3.94
N LEU A 152 1.81 -15.13 3.25
CA LEU A 152 1.82 -13.89 2.48
C LEU A 152 2.01 -14.23 0.99
N CYS A 153 0.99 -13.95 0.20
CA CYS A 153 0.97 -14.23 -1.23
C CYS A 153 1.21 -12.95 -2.02
N ILE A 154 2.22 -12.94 -2.90
CA ILE A 154 2.54 -11.78 -3.72
C ILE A 154 1.79 -11.87 -5.04
N HIS A 155 1.12 -10.80 -5.44
CA HIS A 155 0.32 -10.79 -6.66
C HIS A 155 0.51 -9.48 -7.42
N HIS A 156 0.55 -9.58 -8.74
CA HIS A 156 0.68 -8.42 -9.61
C HIS A 156 -0.68 -7.79 -9.85
N THR A 157 -0.73 -6.46 -9.88
CA THR A 157 -1.91 -5.76 -10.40
C THR A 157 -2.02 -5.95 -11.91
N SER A 158 -3.24 -5.99 -12.42
CA SER A 158 -3.49 -6.05 -13.87
C SER A 158 -2.91 -4.85 -14.62
N LYS A 159 -2.59 -5.03 -15.92
CA LYS A 159 -2.13 -3.96 -16.82
C LYS A 159 -3.16 -2.83 -17.04
N ALA A 160 -4.42 -3.00 -16.67
CA ALA A 160 -5.42 -1.92 -16.76
C ALA A 160 -5.27 -0.90 -15.62
N ALA A 161 -4.79 -1.33 -14.45
CA ALA A 161 -4.42 -0.44 -13.34
C ALA A 161 -3.13 0.36 -13.58
N TYR A 162 -2.40 0.05 -14.67
CA TYR A 162 -1.14 0.70 -15.03
C TYR A 162 -1.28 2.09 -15.65
N GLN A 163 -2.49 2.51 -16.02
CA GLN A 163 -2.72 3.90 -16.39
C GLN A 163 -2.57 4.72 -15.11
N TYR A 164 -1.34 5.19 -14.90
CA TYR A 164 -0.82 5.88 -13.74
C TYR A 164 -1.45 7.27 -13.65
N ASP A 165 -2.76 7.30 -13.45
CA ASP A 165 -3.46 8.49 -12.99
C ASP A 165 -3.12 8.65 -11.51
N GLU A 166 -2.65 9.83 -11.10
CA GLU A 166 -2.45 10.14 -9.68
C GLU A 166 -3.74 9.96 -8.87
N GLN A 167 -4.89 9.90 -9.56
CA GLN A 167 -6.23 9.66 -9.03
C GLN A 167 -6.67 8.19 -9.02
N VAL A 168 -5.86 7.21 -9.46
CA VAL A 168 -6.26 5.79 -9.32
C VAL A 168 -6.28 5.44 -7.83
N GLU A 169 -7.48 5.38 -7.27
CA GLU A 169 -7.70 4.89 -5.92
C GLU A 169 -7.14 3.47 -5.76
N GLU A 170 -6.75 3.11 -4.54
CA GLU A 170 -6.30 1.76 -4.18
C GLU A 170 -7.29 0.69 -4.65
N VAL A 171 -8.59 1.02 -4.61
CA VAL A 171 -9.70 0.20 -5.10
C VAL A 171 -9.66 -0.01 -6.62
N GLY A 172 -9.16 0.97 -7.38
CA GLY A 172 -8.93 0.87 -8.82
C GLY A 172 -7.76 -0.06 -9.16
N MET A 173 -6.69 -0.05 -8.35
CA MET A 173 -5.55 -0.97 -8.53
C MET A 173 -5.85 -2.41 -8.13
N ALA A 174 -6.83 -2.61 -7.24
CA ALA A 174 -7.39 -3.91 -6.92
C ALA A 174 -8.17 -4.54 -8.09
N ARG A 175 -8.47 -3.79 -9.18
CA ARG A 175 -9.20 -4.33 -10.34
C ARG A 175 -8.37 -5.40 -11.07
N GLY A 176 -8.91 -6.62 -11.12
CA GLY A 176 -8.22 -7.84 -11.57
C GLY A 176 -7.72 -8.73 -10.43
N SER A 177 -7.73 -8.21 -9.19
CA SER A 177 -7.34 -8.96 -7.98
C SER A 177 -8.47 -8.98 -6.93
N ILE A 178 -9.68 -8.55 -7.29
CA ILE A 178 -10.81 -8.37 -6.37
C ILE A 178 -11.14 -9.68 -5.66
N ASP A 179 -11.21 -10.78 -6.41
CA ASP A 179 -11.55 -12.09 -5.84
C ASP A 179 -10.45 -12.62 -4.92
N TYR A 180 -9.18 -12.37 -5.25
CA TYR A 180 -8.04 -12.68 -4.38
C TYR A 180 -8.10 -11.87 -3.08
N ILE A 181 -8.37 -10.56 -3.19
CA ILE A 181 -8.53 -9.68 -2.03
C ILE A 181 -9.71 -10.16 -1.20
N ALA A 182 -10.84 -10.53 -1.80
CA ALA A 182 -12.02 -11.03 -1.11
C ALA A 182 -11.75 -12.36 -0.37
N ALA A 183 -11.00 -13.28 -0.98
CA ALA A 183 -10.62 -14.57 -0.39
C ALA A 183 -9.57 -14.46 0.74
N SER A 184 -8.70 -13.45 0.68
CA SER A 184 -7.67 -13.20 1.72
C SER A 184 -8.26 -12.70 3.05
N ASP A 185 -7.52 -12.88 4.15
CA ASP A 185 -7.88 -12.31 5.46
C ASP A 185 -7.44 -10.84 5.58
N SER A 186 -6.36 -10.48 4.90
CA SER A 186 -5.86 -9.12 4.84
C SER A 186 -5.21 -8.86 3.48
N ALA A 187 -5.22 -7.63 3.01
CA ALA A 187 -4.55 -7.26 1.77
C ALA A 187 -3.80 -5.93 1.91
N LEU A 188 -2.62 -5.89 1.33
CA LEU A 188 -1.73 -4.74 1.25
C LEU A 188 -1.51 -4.36 -0.21
N ILE A 189 -1.54 -3.07 -0.53
CA ILE A 189 -1.17 -2.53 -1.84
C ILE A 189 0.14 -1.74 -1.72
N LEU A 190 1.11 -2.05 -2.57
CA LEU A 190 2.32 -1.27 -2.77
C LEU A 190 2.26 -0.50 -4.08
N ARG A 191 2.49 0.81 -4.01
CA ARG A 191 2.66 1.66 -5.20
C ARG A 191 3.84 2.60 -5.04
N PRO A 192 4.58 2.93 -6.11
CA PRO A 192 5.50 4.06 -6.06
C PRO A 192 4.74 5.36 -5.82
N VAL A 193 5.31 6.28 -5.04
CA VAL A 193 4.75 7.63 -4.87
C VAL A 193 5.01 8.47 -6.11
N GLN A 194 6.18 8.29 -6.73
CA GLN A 194 6.59 8.94 -7.97
C GLN A 194 7.18 7.90 -8.92
N ARG A 195 7.01 8.10 -10.22
CA ARG A 195 7.55 7.19 -11.25
C ARG A 195 9.08 7.19 -11.18
N GLY A 196 9.68 6.01 -11.02
CA GLY A 196 11.14 5.84 -10.89
C GLY A 196 11.72 6.35 -9.58
N GLY A 197 10.90 6.80 -8.63
CA GLY A 197 11.34 7.25 -7.31
C GLY A 197 11.59 6.08 -6.35
N SER A 198 12.42 6.32 -5.33
CA SER A 198 12.70 5.38 -4.23
C SER A 198 11.61 5.36 -3.16
N THR A 199 10.62 6.25 -3.25
CA THR A 199 9.53 6.37 -2.29
C THR A 199 8.35 5.50 -2.71
N LEU A 200 7.92 4.63 -1.81
CA LEU A 200 6.82 3.69 -1.99
C LEU A 200 5.75 3.98 -0.94
N ARG A 201 4.50 3.70 -1.28
CA ARG A 201 3.38 3.77 -0.36
C ARG A 201 2.80 2.38 -0.19
N LEU A 202 2.82 1.89 1.05
CA LEU A 202 2.24 0.62 1.45
C LEU A 202 0.93 0.90 2.18
N ALA A 203 -0.19 0.52 1.57
CA ALA A 203 -1.53 0.71 2.13
C ALA A 203 -2.18 -0.62 2.47
N PRO A 204 -2.57 -0.84 3.73
CA PRO A 204 -3.53 -1.87 4.06
C PRO A 204 -4.90 -1.48 3.48
N ILE A 205 -5.48 -2.36 2.67
CA ILE A 205 -6.81 -2.14 2.08
C ILE A 205 -7.87 -3.07 2.67
N LYS A 206 -7.42 -4.12 3.37
CA LYS A 206 -8.29 -5.10 4.02
C LYS A 206 -7.62 -5.67 5.25
N THR A 207 -8.39 -5.83 6.32
CA THR A 207 -8.04 -6.69 7.45
C THR A 207 -9.31 -7.26 8.06
N ARG A 208 -9.28 -8.54 8.45
CA ARG A 208 -10.34 -9.17 9.26
C ARG A 208 -10.18 -8.94 10.75
N ARG A 209 -8.99 -8.53 11.20
CA ARG A 209 -8.63 -8.44 12.63
C ARG A 209 -8.36 -7.00 13.05
N GLY A 210 -9.43 -6.22 13.18
CA GLY A 210 -9.39 -4.86 13.68
C GLY A 210 -9.65 -3.80 12.61
N ARG A 211 -9.26 -2.56 12.89
CA ARG A 211 -9.41 -1.44 11.94
C ARG A 211 -8.28 -1.47 10.90
N ILE A 212 -8.61 -1.07 9.68
CA ILE A 212 -7.62 -0.85 8.63
C ILE A 212 -6.66 0.26 9.10
N PRO A 213 -5.36 -0.02 9.28
CA PRO A 213 -4.39 0.98 9.71
C PRO A 213 -4.11 2.01 8.62
N ASP A 214 -3.59 3.17 9.02
CA ASP A 214 -3.14 4.18 8.07
C ASP A 214 -2.02 3.64 7.15
N PRO A 215 -2.02 4.04 5.87
CA PRO A 215 -0.93 3.77 4.95
C PRO A 215 0.40 4.32 5.45
N ILE A 216 1.48 3.60 5.15
CA ILE A 216 2.85 4.04 5.46
C ILE A 216 3.61 4.42 4.20
N ILE A 217 4.49 5.41 4.33
CA ILE A 217 5.43 5.80 3.29
C ILE A 217 6.76 5.13 3.59
N LEU A 218 7.24 4.36 2.64
CA LEU A 218 8.53 3.69 2.69
C LEU A 218 9.48 4.43 1.75
N GLU A 219 10.74 4.54 2.12
CA GLU A 219 11.81 4.95 1.23
C GLU A 219 12.85 3.83 1.18
N ILE A 220 13.28 3.47 -0.03
CA ILE A 220 14.47 2.63 -0.20
C ILE A 220 15.68 3.54 0.03
N VAL A 221 16.33 3.35 1.17
CA VAL A 221 17.49 4.14 1.59
C VAL A 221 18.75 3.30 1.46
N ASP A 222 19.81 3.91 0.94
CA ASP A 222 21.12 3.29 0.95
C ASP A 222 21.66 3.22 2.39
N GLY A 223 22.10 2.03 2.80
CA GLY A 223 22.74 1.80 4.09
C GLY A 223 24.14 2.42 4.13
N THR A 224 24.63 2.71 5.33
CA THR A 224 25.93 3.37 5.57
C THR A 224 27.13 2.65 4.97
N GLU A 225 27.01 1.35 4.69
CA GLU A 225 28.05 0.56 4.06
C GLU A 225 27.76 0.23 2.58
N GLY A 226 26.80 0.86 1.92
CA GLY A 226 26.46 0.59 0.51
C GLY A 226 25.51 -0.59 0.31
N GLY A 227 24.65 -0.86 1.30
CA GLY A 227 23.45 -1.70 1.15
C GLY A 227 22.23 -0.85 0.77
N ALA A 228 21.05 -1.45 0.64
CA ALA A 228 19.80 -0.70 0.50
C ALA A 228 18.68 -1.40 1.27
N ARG A 229 17.83 -0.64 1.98
CA ARG A 229 16.67 -1.19 2.69
C ARG A 229 15.48 -0.24 2.72
N PRO A 230 14.24 -0.76 2.67
CA PRO A 230 13.05 0.05 2.84
C PRO A 230 12.88 0.45 4.31
N LEU A 231 12.81 1.76 4.58
CA LEU A 231 12.49 2.30 5.90
C LEU A 231 11.19 3.08 5.86
N ALA A 232 10.39 2.92 6.91
CA ALA A 232 9.25 3.79 7.09
C ALA A 232 9.77 5.19 7.35
N ARG A 233 9.42 6.12 6.46
CA ARG A 233 9.44 7.51 6.83
C ARG A 233 8.28 7.70 7.78
N THR A 234 8.55 8.27 8.95
CA THR A 234 7.52 9.08 9.59
C THR A 234 7.04 9.99 8.48
N PRO A 235 5.76 9.95 8.07
CA PRO A 235 5.29 11.00 7.17
C PRO A 235 5.78 12.27 7.84
N PRO A 236 6.53 13.15 7.13
CA PRO A 236 6.86 14.44 7.72
C PRO A 236 5.56 14.89 8.34
N LYS A 237 5.54 15.18 9.67
CA LYS A 237 4.35 15.74 10.32
C LYS A 237 3.82 16.66 9.25
N THR A 238 2.65 16.35 8.72
CA THR A 238 2.12 17.17 7.65
C THR A 238 1.72 18.44 8.37
N ASN A 239 2.71 19.31 8.63
CA ASN A 239 2.60 20.67 8.19
C ASN A 239 2.05 20.51 6.78
N LYS A 240 0.74 20.75 6.69
CA LYS A 240 -0.02 20.91 5.46
C LYS A 240 0.58 22.10 4.70
N THR A 241 1.83 21.98 4.28
CA THR A 241 2.66 23.02 3.66
C THR A 241 3.63 22.39 2.66
N ALA A 242 3.20 21.32 1.99
CA ALA A 242 3.70 20.99 0.67
C ALA A 242 2.58 21.39 -0.29
N ASP A 243 2.85 22.45 -1.02
CA ASP A 243 1.97 23.25 -1.86
C ASP A 243 1.32 22.41 -2.99
N THR A 244 0.30 21.65 -2.62
CA THR A 244 -0.51 20.83 -3.54
C THR A 244 -1.43 21.72 -4.36
N LYS A 245 -1.81 21.30 -5.58
CA LYS A 245 -2.83 21.99 -6.39
C LYS A 245 -4.10 22.32 -5.59
N SER A 246 -4.48 21.43 -4.67
CA SER A 246 -5.59 21.65 -3.72
C SER A 246 -5.32 22.78 -2.70
N GLN A 247 -4.10 22.91 -2.18
CA GLN A 247 -3.71 24.02 -1.30
C GLN A 247 -3.64 25.36 -2.04
N ARG A 248 -3.15 25.37 -3.28
CA ARG A 248 -3.18 26.57 -4.15
C ARG A 248 -4.60 27.00 -4.46
N ALA A 249 -5.44 26.08 -4.94
CA ALA A 249 -6.85 26.34 -5.17
C ALA A 249 -7.53 26.90 -3.91
N ARG A 250 -7.21 26.33 -2.74
CA ARG A 250 -7.73 26.80 -1.46
C ARG A 250 -7.24 28.21 -1.10
N GLN A 251 -5.96 28.52 -1.31
CA GLN A 251 -5.41 29.85 -1.02
C GLN A 251 -6.00 30.92 -1.93
N ILE A 252 -6.10 30.62 -3.23
CA ILE A 252 -6.71 31.47 -4.25
C ILE A 252 -8.17 31.74 -3.88
N LEU A 253 -8.97 30.70 -3.60
CA LEU A 253 -10.37 30.83 -3.18
C LEU A 253 -10.55 31.64 -1.90
N LEU A 254 -9.69 31.42 -0.89
CA LEU A 254 -9.76 32.18 0.37
C LEU A 254 -9.44 33.65 0.16
N GLN A 255 -8.41 33.97 -0.62
CA GLN A 255 -8.04 35.34 -0.94
C GLN A 255 -9.21 36.08 -1.61
N PHE A 256 -9.82 35.46 -2.64
CA PHE A 256 -10.97 36.05 -3.33
C PHE A 256 -12.15 36.34 -2.40
N LEU A 257 -12.48 35.37 -1.55
CA LEU A 257 -13.60 35.48 -0.63
C LEU A 257 -13.32 36.43 0.54
N GLU A 258 -12.05 36.62 0.91
CA GLU A 258 -11.62 37.64 1.88
C GLU A 258 -11.70 39.05 1.28
N ASP A 259 -11.44 39.19 -0.03
CA ASP A 259 -11.57 40.45 -0.78
C ASP A 259 -13.05 40.83 -1.05
N SER A 260 -13.99 39.88 -0.91
CA SER A 260 -15.45 40.07 -1.08
C SER A 260 -16.24 39.73 0.20
N PRO A 261 -16.01 40.42 1.33
CA PRO A 261 -16.61 40.05 2.61
C PRO A 261 -18.13 40.31 2.62
N GLY A 262 -18.91 39.31 3.06
CA GLY A 262 -20.35 39.46 3.28
C GLY A 262 -21.22 39.19 2.05
N GLU A 263 -20.65 38.99 0.87
CA GLU A 263 -21.40 38.70 -0.36
C GLU A 263 -21.32 37.21 -0.72
N PRO A 264 -22.46 36.52 -0.91
CA PRO A 264 -22.47 35.15 -1.41
C PRO A 264 -22.04 35.10 -2.88
N VAL A 265 -20.97 34.35 -3.18
CA VAL A 265 -20.41 34.26 -4.53
C VAL A 265 -20.91 32.99 -5.23
N PRO A 266 -21.38 33.09 -6.49
CA PRO A 266 -21.69 31.94 -7.34
C PRO A 266 -20.52 30.95 -7.49
N GLY A 267 -20.83 29.66 -7.40
CA GLY A 267 -19.83 28.61 -7.57
C GLY A 267 -19.17 28.61 -8.95
N GLU A 268 -19.85 29.12 -9.97
CA GLU A 268 -19.29 29.30 -11.31
C GLU A 268 -18.24 30.41 -11.36
N ALA A 269 -18.55 31.59 -10.80
CA ALA A 269 -17.61 32.70 -10.70
C ALA A 269 -16.33 32.31 -9.94
N LEU A 270 -16.47 31.53 -8.84
CA LEU A 270 -15.30 31.03 -8.10
C LEU A 270 -14.43 30.09 -8.94
N ARG A 271 -15.02 29.28 -9.82
CA ARG A 271 -14.26 28.40 -10.72
C ARG A 271 -13.52 29.20 -11.78
N GLU A 272 -14.24 30.09 -12.47
CA GLU A 272 -13.68 30.92 -13.54
C GLU A 272 -12.51 31.76 -13.03
N TRP A 273 -12.70 32.43 -11.89
CA TRP A 273 -11.65 33.26 -11.29
C TRP A 273 -10.44 32.43 -10.85
N THR A 274 -10.67 31.27 -10.20
CA THR A 274 -9.57 30.41 -9.75
C THR A 274 -8.76 29.86 -10.93
N GLN A 275 -9.41 29.53 -12.05
CA GLN A 275 -8.73 29.07 -13.27
C GLN A 275 -8.05 30.22 -14.04
N MET A 276 -8.57 31.44 -13.95
CA MET A 276 -7.91 32.64 -14.48
C MET A 276 -6.60 32.94 -13.73
N VAL A 277 -6.59 32.75 -12.41
CA VAL A 277 -5.40 32.97 -11.56
C VAL A 277 -4.38 31.84 -11.70
N ASP A 278 -4.84 30.58 -11.81
CA ASP A 278 -3.97 29.42 -12.06
C ASP A 278 -4.65 28.45 -13.03
N ALA A 279 -4.24 28.55 -14.31
CA ALA A 279 -4.76 27.72 -15.40
C ALA A 279 -4.41 26.22 -15.27
N THR A 280 -3.54 25.85 -14.33
CA THR A 280 -3.16 24.44 -14.09
C THR A 280 -4.14 23.68 -13.19
N LEU A 281 -5.15 24.38 -12.62
CA LEU A 281 -6.18 23.86 -11.74
C LEU A 281 -7.40 23.34 -12.52
N SER A 282 -7.76 22.08 -12.26
CA SER A 282 -8.94 21.47 -12.88
C SER A 282 -10.23 21.83 -12.12
N PRO A 283 -11.42 21.72 -12.75
CA PRO A 283 -12.70 21.88 -12.06
C PRO A 283 -12.88 20.93 -10.85
N SER A 284 -12.20 19.78 -10.87
CA SER A 284 -12.24 18.81 -9.76
C SER A 284 -11.40 19.28 -8.57
N ASP A 285 -10.25 19.91 -8.80
CA ASP A 285 -9.40 20.47 -7.74
C ASP A 285 -10.12 21.58 -6.98
N ILE A 286 -10.84 22.44 -7.71
CA ILE A 286 -11.61 23.56 -7.17
C ILE A 286 -12.82 23.05 -6.38
N ARG A 287 -13.57 22.07 -6.92
CA ARG A 287 -14.68 21.43 -6.20
C ARG A 287 -14.21 20.76 -4.91
N TYR A 288 -13.07 20.08 -4.94
CA TYR A 288 -12.49 19.45 -3.76
C TYR A 288 -12.08 20.49 -2.70
N ALA A 289 -11.47 21.61 -3.12
CA ALA A 289 -11.13 22.71 -2.22
C ALA A 289 -12.36 23.34 -1.55
N LEU A 290 -13.42 23.62 -2.33
CA LEU A 290 -14.70 24.14 -1.81
C LEU A 290 -15.36 23.17 -0.82
N SER A 291 -15.39 21.87 -1.15
CA SER A 291 -15.92 20.84 -0.25
C SER A 291 -15.14 20.79 1.07
N THR A 292 -13.81 20.91 1.01
CA THR A 292 -12.94 20.88 2.18
C THR A 292 -13.16 22.10 3.07
N LEU A 293 -13.24 23.30 2.48
CA LEU A 293 -13.54 24.54 3.20
C LEU A 293 -14.94 24.51 3.83
N GLY A 294 -15.92 23.91 3.15
CA GLY A 294 -17.26 23.66 3.70
C GLY A 294 -17.22 22.72 4.91
N ALA A 295 -16.50 21.60 4.82
CA ALA A 295 -16.34 20.65 5.92
C ALA A 295 -15.62 21.25 7.15
N GLU A 296 -14.73 22.22 6.94
CA GLU A 296 -14.05 22.97 8.00
C GLU A 296 -14.91 24.09 8.60
N GLY A 297 -16.14 24.28 8.12
CA GLY A 297 -17.03 25.36 8.57
C GLY A 297 -16.58 26.76 8.16
N ARG A 298 -15.63 26.87 7.22
CA ARG A 298 -15.14 28.14 6.67
C ARG A 298 -16.09 28.73 5.63
N LEU A 299 -17.00 27.94 5.07
CA LEU A 299 -17.97 28.39 4.07
C LEU A 299 -19.41 28.12 4.53
N GLN A 300 -20.28 29.08 4.28
CA GLN A 300 -21.72 28.87 4.21
C GLN A 300 -22.10 28.59 2.77
N ILE A 301 -22.80 27.48 2.53
CA ILE A 301 -23.29 27.11 1.21
C ILE A 301 -24.80 27.27 1.21
N THR A 302 -25.32 28.13 0.35
CA THR A 302 -26.76 28.31 0.13
C THR A 302 -27.12 28.02 -1.33
N LYS A 303 -28.41 27.82 -1.59
CA LYS A 303 -28.92 27.71 -2.96
C LYS A 303 -29.44 29.08 -3.41
N GLY A 304 -29.15 29.45 -4.66
CA GLY A 304 -29.51 30.74 -5.26
C GLY A 304 -29.44 30.73 -6.79
N GLY A 305 -29.40 31.91 -7.41
CA GLY A 305 -29.49 32.10 -8.87
C GLY A 305 -30.94 32.21 -9.38
N GLU A 306 -31.13 32.59 -10.65
CA GLU A 306 -32.46 32.81 -11.25
C GLU A 306 -33.39 31.59 -11.15
N ASP A 307 -32.81 30.38 -11.23
CA ASP A 307 -33.54 29.10 -11.13
C ASP A 307 -33.46 28.43 -9.74
N GLY A 308 -32.79 29.05 -8.77
CA GLY A 308 -32.58 28.51 -7.41
C GLY A 308 -31.72 27.24 -7.33
N ARG A 309 -31.07 26.83 -8.42
CA ARG A 309 -30.27 25.59 -8.49
C ARG A 309 -28.78 25.79 -8.22
N GLU A 310 -28.30 27.03 -8.29
CA GLU A 310 -26.88 27.35 -8.14
C GLU A 310 -26.47 27.32 -6.67
N SER A 311 -25.24 26.86 -6.40
CA SER A 311 -24.65 26.94 -5.06
C SER A 311 -23.91 28.26 -4.90
N LEU A 312 -24.30 29.06 -3.91
CA LEU A 312 -23.65 30.29 -3.49
C LEU A 312 -22.77 30.01 -2.27
N TYR A 313 -21.57 30.59 -2.24
CA TYR A 313 -20.57 30.39 -1.20
C TYR A 313 -20.26 31.71 -0.50
N LEU A 314 -20.38 31.73 0.81
CA LEU A 314 -20.07 32.88 1.65
C LEU A 314 -19.01 32.49 2.69
N LEU A 315 -17.97 33.32 2.85
CA LEU A 315 -16.93 33.08 3.84
C LEU A 315 -17.46 33.31 5.26
N LYS A 316 -17.21 32.35 6.14
CA LYS A 316 -17.46 32.48 7.57
C LYS A 316 -16.17 32.89 8.31
N PRO A 317 -16.29 33.68 9.38
CA PRO A 317 -15.17 33.94 10.28
C PRO A 317 -14.65 32.62 10.85
N LYS A 318 -13.33 32.55 11.06
CA LYS A 318 -12.64 31.35 11.54
C LYS A 318 -13.29 30.86 12.85
N PRO A 319 -13.69 29.59 12.96
CA PRO A 319 -14.28 29.09 14.20
C PRO A 319 -13.27 29.22 15.36
N PRO A 320 -13.74 29.59 16.58
CA PRO A 320 -12.85 29.73 17.73
C PRO A 320 -12.18 28.38 18.02
N THR A 321 -10.85 28.40 18.11
CA THR A 321 -10.07 27.23 18.50
C THR A 321 -10.44 26.85 19.92
N ALA A 322 -11.07 25.69 20.11
CA ALA A 322 -11.33 25.14 21.43
C ALA A 322 -10.00 25.00 22.18
N SER A 323 -9.78 25.86 23.17
CA SER A 323 -8.73 25.67 24.17
C SER A 323 -9.07 24.40 24.94
N LYS A 324 -8.27 23.36 24.78
CA LYS A 324 -8.34 22.18 25.65
C LYS A 324 -7.93 22.62 27.05
N GLY A 325 -8.93 22.80 27.92
CA GLY A 325 -8.77 22.75 29.37
C GLY A 325 -8.69 21.31 29.83
#